data_AF-A0A967N3R2-F1
#
_entry.id   AF-A0A967N3R2-F1
#
_cell.length_a   1.000
_cell.length_b   1.000
_cell.length_c   1.000
_cell.angle_alpha   90.00
_cell.angle_beta   90.00
_cell.angle_gamma   90.00
#
_symmetry.space_group_name_H-M   'P 1'
#
loop_
_entity.id
_entity.type
_entity.pdbx_description
1 polymer ?
#
loop_
_entity_poly.entity_id
_entity_poly.type
_entity_poly.pdbx_seq_one_letter_code
_entity_poly.pdbx_strand_id
1 'polypeptide(L)'
;EGLFFLGYQLHKTGQPESARAENLYRIISPMLFVQGTRDRTCDLDVLRATLGRVGAPITLHVVPEADHRFRAPKRTGRTAEEVYEEVLATVETWIAKILES
;
A
#
# COMPACT_ATOMS: atom_id res chain seq x y z
N GLU A 1 -15.39 7.64 7.81
CA GLU A 1 -15.24 6.50 6.88
C GLU A 1 -13.89 6.58 6.18
N GLY A 2 -13.30 5.47 5.76
CA GLY A 2 -11.99 5.44 5.09
C GLY A 2 -11.78 4.13 4.32
N LEU A 3 -10.78 4.11 3.42
CA LEU A 3 -10.41 2.93 2.64
C LEU A 3 -8.97 2.53 2.96
N PHE A 4 -8.69 1.23 3.02
CA PHE A 4 -7.31 0.75 3.06
C PHE A 4 -7.09 -0.31 1.98
N PHE A 5 -5.90 -0.28 1.37
CA PHE A 5 -5.51 -1.15 0.28
C PHE A 5 -4.25 -1.92 0.69
N LEU A 6 -4.30 -3.24 0.56
CA LEU A 6 -3.21 -4.14 0.91
C LEU A 6 -2.68 -4.79 -0.38
N GLY A 7 -1.44 -4.51 -0.77
CA GLY A 7 -0.86 -5.02 -2.02
C GLY A 7 -1.64 -4.54 -3.25
N TYR A 8 -1.80 -3.21 -3.39
CA TYR A 8 -2.61 -2.60 -4.44
C TYR A 8 -2.01 -2.84 -5.82
N GLN A 9 -2.78 -3.46 -6.71
CA GLN A 9 -2.33 -3.74 -8.09
C GLN A 9 -2.53 -2.52 -8.98
N LEU A 10 -1.55 -1.61 -8.99
CA LEU A 10 -1.59 -0.38 -9.77
C LEU A 10 -1.48 -0.66 -11.28
N HIS A 11 -0.69 -1.65 -11.67
CA HIS A 11 -0.40 -1.98 -13.06
C HIS A 11 -0.17 -3.48 -13.28
N LYS A 12 -0.12 -3.93 -14.54
CA LYS A 12 0.23 -5.32 -14.86
C LYS A 12 1.65 -5.62 -14.43
N THR A 13 1.92 -6.87 -14.05
CA THR A 13 3.24 -7.33 -13.60
C THR A 13 4.37 -6.88 -14.55
N GLY A 14 5.26 -6.03 -14.06
CA GLY A 14 6.42 -5.54 -14.83
C GLY A 14 6.10 -4.54 -15.95
N GLN A 15 4.91 -3.94 -15.97
CA GLN A 15 4.49 -2.94 -16.96
C GLN A 15 3.97 -1.66 -16.26
N PRO A 16 4.84 -0.83 -15.65
CA PRO A 16 4.42 0.37 -14.92
C PRO A 16 3.65 1.39 -15.79
N GLU A 17 3.91 1.42 -17.09
CA GLU A 17 3.19 2.23 -18.09
C GLU A 17 1.71 1.85 -18.23
N SER A 18 1.33 0.66 -17.78
CA SER A 18 -0.06 0.18 -17.79
C SER A 18 -0.86 0.61 -16.56
N ALA A 19 -0.32 1.51 -15.72
CA ALA A 19 -0.95 1.98 -14.49
C ALA A 19 -2.36 2.54 -14.72
N ARG A 20 -3.30 2.09 -13.88
CA ARG A 20 -4.70 2.54 -13.88
C ARG A 20 -5.07 3.00 -12.48
N ALA A 21 -5.28 4.30 -12.33
CA ALA A 21 -5.58 4.93 -11.04
C ALA A 21 -6.67 6.01 -11.13
N GLU A 22 -7.38 6.07 -12.24
CA GLU A 22 -8.37 7.10 -12.55
C GLU A 22 -9.49 7.15 -11.49
N ASN A 23 -9.81 5.99 -10.91
CA ASN A 23 -10.79 5.88 -9.83
C ASN A 23 -10.29 6.50 -8.52
N LEU A 24 -8.99 6.44 -8.22
CA LEU A 24 -8.41 6.99 -6.99
C LEU A 24 -8.59 8.51 -6.92
N TYR A 25 -8.55 9.20 -8.07
CA TYR A 25 -8.71 10.66 -8.13
C TYR A 25 -10.12 11.15 -7.76
N ARG A 26 -11.11 10.26 -7.73
CA ARG A 26 -12.49 10.60 -7.38
C ARG A 26 -12.82 10.31 -5.91
N ILE A 27 -11.92 9.65 -5.18
CA ILE A 27 -12.11 9.30 -3.78
C ILE A 27 -11.80 10.53 -2.93
N ILE A 28 -12.72 10.88 -2.03
CA ILE A 28 -12.58 12.00 -1.09
C ILE A 28 -12.30 11.55 0.35
N SER A 29 -12.54 10.26 0.66
CA SER A 29 -12.29 9.70 1.98
C SER A 29 -10.79 9.44 2.20
N PRO A 30 -10.30 9.49 3.46
CA PRO A 30 -8.93 9.12 3.78
C PRO A 30 -8.58 7.71 3.29
N MET A 31 -7.37 7.53 2.77
CA MET A 31 -6.89 6.25 2.27
C MET A 31 -5.54 5.84 2.87
N LEU A 32 -5.43 4.56 3.23
CA LEU A 32 -4.17 3.90 3.57
C LEU A 32 -3.76 2.93 2.45
N PHE A 33 -2.51 3.01 2.01
CA PHE A 33 -1.88 2.01 1.15
C PHE A 33 -0.80 1.29 1.92
N VAL A 34 -0.83 -0.05 1.94
CA VAL A 34 0.23 -0.89 2.50
C VAL A 34 0.84 -1.68 1.36
N GLN A 35 2.11 -1.43 1.06
CA GLN A 35 2.75 -1.91 -0.16
C GLN A 35 4.12 -2.52 0.10
N GLY A 36 4.36 -3.73 -0.40
CA GLY A 36 5.69 -4.35 -0.35
C GLY A 36 6.65 -3.75 -1.37
N THR A 37 7.93 -3.57 -1.02
CA THR A 37 8.95 -3.01 -1.96
C THR A 37 9.26 -3.89 -3.16
N ARG A 38 8.88 -5.17 -3.11
CA ARG A 38 9.10 -6.15 -4.19
C ARG A 38 7.83 -6.52 -4.95
N ASP A 39 6.76 -5.74 -4.77
CA ASP A 39 5.55 -5.93 -5.54
C ASP A 39 5.78 -5.56 -7.02
N ARG A 40 5.62 -6.56 -7.88
CA ARG A 40 5.80 -6.41 -9.33
C ARG A 40 4.60 -5.80 -10.05
N THR A 41 3.48 -5.66 -9.35
CA THR A 41 2.22 -5.05 -9.82
C THR A 41 2.06 -3.60 -9.36
N CYS A 42 3.00 -3.11 -8.54
CA CYS A 42 2.94 -1.77 -7.96
C CYS A 42 4.35 -1.20 -7.76
N ASP A 43 4.87 -0.55 -8.81
CA ASP A 43 6.07 0.27 -8.71
C ASP A 43 5.82 1.43 -7.74
N LEU A 44 6.69 1.55 -6.71
CA LEU A 44 6.50 2.52 -5.64
C LEU A 44 6.66 3.97 -6.12
N ASP A 45 7.48 4.24 -7.13
CA ASP A 45 7.65 5.59 -7.65
C ASP A 45 6.43 6.00 -8.45
N VAL A 46 5.88 5.09 -9.26
CA VAL A 46 4.61 5.30 -9.97
C VAL A 46 3.46 5.46 -8.98
N LEU A 47 3.42 4.67 -7.91
CA LEU A 47 2.42 4.79 -6.84
C LEU A 47 2.53 6.17 -6.17
N ARG A 48 3.72 6.60 -5.76
CA ARG A 48 3.92 7.92 -5.12
C ARG A 48 3.49 9.06 -6.04
N ALA A 49 3.86 9.01 -7.32
CA ALA A 49 3.44 10.01 -8.30
C ALA A 49 1.92 10.02 -8.50
N THR A 50 1.29 8.84 -8.52
CA THR A 50 -0.16 8.68 -8.59
C THR A 50 -0.85 9.27 -7.36
N LEU A 51 -0.40 8.92 -6.16
CA LEU A 51 -0.98 9.38 -4.90
C LEU A 51 -0.83 10.89 -4.70
N GLY A 52 0.24 11.50 -5.22
CA GLY A 52 0.43 12.95 -5.19
C GLY A 52 -0.61 13.74 -6.00
N ARG A 53 -1.38 13.08 -6.86
CA ARG A 53 -2.49 13.68 -7.63
C ARG A 53 -3.85 13.49 -6.99
N VAL A 54 -3.94 12.71 -5.90
CA VAL A 54 -5.18 12.43 -5.20
C VAL A 54 -5.50 13.60 -4.26
N GLY A 55 -6.75 14.09 -4.29
CA GLY A 55 -7.20 15.23 -3.49
C GLY A 55 -7.64 14.90 -2.06
N ALA A 56 -7.41 13.68 -1.59
CA ALA A 56 -7.82 13.18 -0.27
C ALA A 56 -6.61 12.90 0.63
N PRO A 57 -6.78 12.81 1.96
CA PRO A 57 -5.70 12.41 2.86
C PRO A 57 -5.17 11.01 2.53
N ILE A 58 -3.88 10.91 2.24
CA ILE A 58 -3.21 9.64 1.92
C ILE A 58 -2.18 9.29 2.99
N THR A 59 -2.18 8.01 3.39
CA THR A 59 -1.08 7.38 4.11
C THR A 59 -0.52 6.24 3.27
N LEU A 60 0.81 6.14 3.17
CA LEU A 60 1.50 5.03 2.50
C LEU A 60 2.47 4.38 3.49
N HIS A 61 2.25 3.11 3.79
CA HIS A 61 3.16 2.26 4.54
C HIS A 61 3.86 1.30 3.58
N VAL A 62 5.19 1.21 3.69
CA VAL A 62 5.99 0.36 2.81
C VAL A 62 6.63 -0.76 3.62
N VAL A 63 6.32 -2.00 3.25
CA VAL A 63 6.86 -3.21 3.89
C VAL A 63 8.15 -3.62 3.16
N PRO A 64 9.32 -3.58 3.82
CA PRO A 64 10.59 -3.90 3.18
C PRO A 64 10.65 -5.35 2.70
N GLU A 65 11.20 -5.53 1.49
CA GLU A 65 11.49 -6.83 0.86
C GLU A 65 10.28 -7.76 0.63
N ALA A 66 9.06 -7.27 0.84
CA ALA A 66 7.84 -8.03 0.70
C ALA A 66 7.19 -7.85 -0.69
N ASP A 67 6.49 -8.87 -1.18
CA ASP A 67 5.69 -8.79 -2.41
C ASP A 67 4.24 -8.32 -2.15
N HIS A 68 3.37 -8.37 -3.17
CA HIS A 68 1.95 -8.02 -3.07
C HIS A 68 1.14 -8.84 -2.05
N ARG A 69 1.66 -10.00 -1.61
CA ARG A 69 1.05 -10.86 -0.59
C ARG A 69 1.80 -10.76 0.74
N PHE A 70 2.67 -9.77 0.86
CA PHE A 70 3.56 -9.55 1.99
C PHE A 70 4.50 -10.73 2.29
N ARG A 71 4.90 -11.48 1.25
CA ARG A 71 5.91 -12.54 1.43
C ARG A 71 7.31 -11.95 1.32
N ALA A 72 8.08 -12.06 2.39
CA ALA A 72 9.50 -11.72 2.41
C ALA A 72 10.38 -12.97 2.22
N PRO A 73 11.55 -12.87 1.55
CA PRO A 73 12.50 -13.98 1.48
C PRO A 73 13.05 -14.36 2.85
N LYS A 74 13.32 -15.65 3.06
CA LYS A 74 13.95 -16.15 4.30
C LYS A 74 15.26 -15.42 4.68
N ARG A 75 16.03 -14.96 3.68
CA ARG A 75 17.28 -14.20 3.91
C ARG A 75 17.09 -12.87 4.63
N THR A 76 15.86 -12.36 4.70
CA THR A 76 15.55 -11.14 5.47
C THR A 76 15.53 -11.38 6.97
N GLY A 77 15.51 -12.66 7.41
CA GLY A 77 15.36 -13.03 8.80
C GLY A 77 13.93 -12.89 9.33
N ARG A 78 13.00 -12.34 8.54
CA ARG A 78 11.61 -12.11 8.94
C ARG A 78 10.73 -13.33 8.67
N THR A 79 9.86 -13.66 9.62
CA THR A 79 8.80 -14.66 9.42
C THR A 79 7.60 -14.05 8.69
N ALA A 80 6.68 -14.89 8.22
CA ALA A 80 5.45 -14.39 7.61
C ALA A 80 4.56 -13.70 8.66
N GLU A 81 4.55 -14.25 9.87
CA GLU A 81 3.82 -13.76 11.03
C GLU A 81 4.28 -12.34 11.41
N GLU A 82 5.60 -12.10 11.52
CA GLU A 82 6.14 -10.76 11.82
C GLU A 82 5.80 -9.72 10.75
N VAL A 83 5.71 -10.14 9.48
CA VAL A 83 5.30 -9.23 8.40
C VAL A 83 3.81 -8.94 8.49
N TYR A 84 2.97 -9.93 8.77
CA TYR A 84 1.53 -9.71 8.94
C TYR A 84 1.21 -8.89 10.19
N GLU A 85 1.93 -9.08 11.29
CA GLU A 85 1.80 -8.26 12.50
C GLU A 85 2.12 -6.79 12.20
N GLU A 86 3.16 -6.49 11.42
CA GLU A 86 3.45 -5.11 10.97
C GLU A 86 2.29 -4.52 10.15
N VAL A 87 1.75 -5.29 9.20
CA VAL A 87 0.62 -4.86 8.36
C VAL A 87 -0.63 -4.61 9.20
N LEU A 88 -0.95 -5.51 10.12
CA LEU A 88 -2.10 -5.39 11.02
C LEU A 88 -1.96 -4.18 11.94
N ALA A 89 -0.81 -4.03 12.61
CA ALA A 89 -0.55 -2.90 13.49
C ALA A 89 -0.64 -1.56 12.75
N THR A 90 -0.18 -1.52 11.49
CA THR A 90 -0.30 -0.34 10.62
C THR A 90 -1.77 0.02 10.37
N VAL A 91 -2.60 -0.97 10.01
CA VAL A 91 -4.03 -0.78 9.73
C VAL A 91 -4.77 -0.38 11.01
N GLU A 92 -4.53 -1.05 12.13
CA GLU A 92 -5.15 -0.73 13.43
C GLU A 92 -4.82 0.69 13.88
N THR A 93 -3.54 1.07 13.81
CA THR A 93 -3.08 2.43 14.15
C THR A 93 -3.73 3.47 13.25
N TRP A 94 -3.88 3.18 11.96
CA TRP A 94 -4.54 4.10 11.05
C TRP A 94 -6.04 4.22 11.32
N ILE A 95 -6.73 3.10 11.56
CA ILE A 95 -8.16 3.10 11.92
C ILE A 95 -8.39 3.93 13.19
N ALA A 96 -7.58 3.74 14.23
CA ALA A 96 -7.68 4.52 15.46
C ALA A 96 -7.59 6.04 15.18
N LYS A 97 -6.62 6.47 14.37
CA LYS A 97 -6.48 7.88 13.97
C LYS A 97 -7.69 8.42 13.20
N ILE A 98 -8.30 7.61 12.34
CA ILE A 98 -9.50 8.01 11.57
C ILE A 98 -10.75 8.09 12.47
N LEU A 99 -10.83 7.28 13.53
CA LEU A 99 -11.96 7.32 14.48
C LEU A 99 -11.84 8.47 15.48
N GLU A 100 -10.62 8.96 15.72
CA GLU A 100 -10.34 10.10 16.61
C GLU A 100 -10.42 11.47 15.91
N SER A 101 -10.46 11.51 14.57
CA SER A 101 -10.50 12.73 13.74
C SER A 101 -11.92 13.21 13.44
#